data_AF-A0A257SFP9-F1
#
_entry.id   AF-A0A257SFP9-F1
#
_cell.length_a   1.000
_cell.length_b   1.000
_cell.length_c   1.000
_cell.angle_alpha   90.00
_cell.angle_beta   90.00
_cell.angle_gamma   90.00
#
_symmetry.space_group_name_H-M   'P 1'
#
loop_
_entity.id
_entity.type
_entity.pdbx_description
1 polymer ?
#
loop_
_entity_poly.entity_id
_entity_poly.type
_entity_poly.pdbx_seq_one_letter_code
_entity_poly.pdbx_strand_id
1 'polypeptide(L)'
;MTADADPSILLIKRKVRAGDPWSGQMALPGGFAAPGDGSLSATARRETDEETGIALGEEEDLVGALDDVTPRAPFLPPLVVTPYLYVVRGRLEARPGPEVELAVWLRVKELYDPRLRRPFRLQLPGAIRDFESIVIGDYT
;
A
#
# COMPACT_ATOMS: atom_id res chain seq x y z
N MET A 1 16.10 -26.87 -7.27
CA MET A 1 16.16 -25.71 -6.35
C MET A 1 16.64 -24.52 -7.14
N THR A 2 15.73 -23.82 -7.81
CA THR A 2 16.04 -22.56 -8.50
C THR A 2 16.17 -21.48 -7.44
N ALA A 3 17.12 -20.56 -7.61
CA ALA A 3 17.43 -19.48 -6.67
C ALA A 3 16.16 -18.83 -6.12
N ASP A 4 16.12 -18.68 -4.80
CA ASP A 4 15.07 -18.03 -4.03
C ASP A 4 14.82 -16.64 -4.62
N ALA A 5 13.67 -16.46 -5.28
CA ALA A 5 13.33 -15.18 -5.87
C ALA A 5 13.03 -14.22 -4.72
N ASP A 6 13.85 -13.18 -4.58
CA ASP A 6 13.65 -12.12 -3.59
C ASP A 6 12.24 -11.53 -3.76
N PRO A 7 11.36 -11.62 -2.73
CA PRO A 7 9.97 -11.22 -2.87
C PRO A 7 9.84 -9.72 -3.09
N SER A 8 8.72 -9.33 -3.71
CA SER A 8 8.37 -7.93 -3.91
C SER A 8 6.99 -7.63 -3.29
N ILE A 9 6.81 -6.39 -2.86
CA ILE A 9 5.56 -5.85 -2.33
C ILE A 9 5.04 -4.81 -3.32
N LEU A 10 3.74 -4.87 -3.60
CA LEU A 10 3.06 -3.88 -4.43
C LEU A 10 2.73 -2.64 -3.59
N LEU A 11 3.11 -1.48 -4.10
CA LEU A 11 2.81 -0.18 -3.52
C LEU A 11 2.14 0.71 -4.56
N ILE A 12 1.33 1.64 -4.08
CA ILE A 12 0.70 2.68 -4.90
C ILE A 12 1.07 4.07 -4.39
N LYS A 13 1.13 5.05 -5.29
CA LYS A 13 1.08 6.49 -4.96
C LYS A 13 -0.32 6.99 -5.28
N ARG A 14 -1.04 7.47 -4.27
CA ARG A 14 -2.40 8.00 -4.44
C ARG A 14 -2.36 9.33 -5.21
N LYS A 15 -3.29 9.59 -6.12
CA LYS A 15 -3.42 10.93 -6.73
C LYS A 15 -3.75 11.98 -5.67
N VAL A 16 -3.30 13.22 -5.91
CA VAL A 16 -3.66 14.35 -5.04
C VAL A 16 -5.13 14.71 -5.24
N ARG A 17 -5.88 14.84 -4.13
CA ARG A 17 -7.31 15.15 -4.12
C ARG A 17 -7.62 16.12 -2.98
N ALA A 18 -8.35 17.18 -3.28
CA ALA A 18 -8.75 18.16 -2.28
C ALA A 18 -9.65 17.51 -1.22
N GLY A 19 -9.33 17.71 0.05
CA GLY A 19 -10.10 17.19 1.18
C GLY A 19 -9.75 15.77 1.62
N ASP A 20 -8.88 15.05 0.90
CA ASP A 20 -8.37 13.74 1.33
C ASP A 20 -7.04 13.93 2.11
N PRO A 21 -7.01 13.61 3.43
CA PRO A 21 -5.83 13.80 4.26
C PRO A 21 -4.68 12.84 3.93
N TRP A 22 -4.92 11.79 3.14
CA TRP A 22 -3.91 10.84 2.67
C TRP A 22 -3.56 10.99 1.18
N SER A 23 -4.07 12.03 0.53
CA SER A 23 -3.79 12.24 -0.89
C SER A 23 -2.31 12.47 -1.16
N GLY A 24 -1.81 11.95 -2.29
CA GLY A 24 -0.38 12.02 -2.65
C GLY A 24 0.53 11.04 -1.90
N GLN A 25 0.03 10.29 -0.91
CA GLN A 25 0.86 9.39 -0.09
C GLN A 25 1.13 8.06 -0.81
N MET A 26 2.27 7.46 -0.48
CA MET A 26 2.53 6.04 -0.77
C MET A 26 1.69 5.16 0.17
N ALA A 27 1.09 4.10 -0.36
CA ALA A 27 0.25 3.18 0.37
C ALA A 27 0.36 1.74 -0.17
N LEU A 28 -0.19 0.78 0.58
CA LEU A 28 -0.61 -0.50 0.01
C LEU A 28 -1.92 -0.27 -0.78
N PRO A 29 -2.20 -1.05 -1.84
CA PRO A 29 -3.52 -1.04 -2.47
C PRO A 29 -4.61 -1.37 -1.47
N GLY A 30 -5.75 -0.71 -1.58
CA GLY A 30 -6.86 -0.88 -0.66
C GLY A 30 -7.75 0.35 -0.53
N GLY A 31 -8.89 0.15 0.13
CA GLY A 31 -9.90 1.19 0.26
C GLY A 31 -10.94 0.83 1.30
N PHE A 32 -12.06 1.56 1.29
CA PHE A 32 -13.15 1.34 2.22
C PHE A 32 -14.01 0.16 1.77
N ALA A 33 -14.54 -0.59 2.75
CA ALA A 33 -15.51 -1.64 2.46
C ALA A 33 -16.76 -1.04 1.80
N ALA A 34 -17.18 -1.64 0.68
CA ALA A 34 -18.38 -1.25 -0.04
C ALA A 34 -19.58 -2.12 0.39
N PRO A 35 -20.82 -1.60 0.31
CA PRO A 35 -22.01 -2.41 0.47
C PRO A 35 -22.03 -3.54 -0.57
N GLY A 36 -21.70 -4.76 -0.15
CA GLY A 36 -21.69 -5.94 -1.01
C GLY A 36 -20.39 -6.74 -1.02
N ASP A 37 -19.28 -6.22 -0.47
CA ASP A 37 -18.00 -6.95 -0.48
C ASP A 37 -18.08 -8.30 0.28
N GLY A 38 -19.03 -8.47 1.21
CA GLY A 38 -19.24 -9.74 1.93
C GLY A 38 -18.16 -10.09 2.97
N SER A 39 -16.96 -9.52 2.86
CA SER A 39 -15.85 -9.60 3.83
C SER A 39 -14.80 -8.51 3.57
N LEU A 40 -13.92 -8.24 4.53
CA LEU A 40 -12.81 -7.29 4.34
C LEU A 40 -11.73 -7.83 3.40
N SER A 41 -11.55 -9.16 3.31
CA SER A 41 -10.64 -9.75 2.33
C SER A 41 -11.13 -9.49 0.90
N ALA A 42 -12.44 -9.58 0.66
CA ALA A 42 -13.06 -9.25 -0.62
C ALA A 42 -12.95 -7.76 -0.95
N THR A 43 -13.08 -6.86 0.04
CA THR A 43 -12.75 -5.44 -0.12
C THR A 43 -11.32 -5.26 -0.62
N ALA A 44 -10.34 -5.88 0.04
CA ALA A 44 -8.93 -5.76 -0.34
C ALA A 44 -8.67 -6.25 -1.78
N ARG A 45 -9.34 -7.33 -2.22
CA ARG A 45 -9.22 -7.86 -3.58
C ARG A 45 -9.82 -6.91 -4.62
N ARG A 46 -11.05 -6.44 -4.38
CA ARG A 46 -11.74 -5.49 -5.27
C ARG A 46 -10.91 -4.22 -5.45
N GLU A 47 -10.47 -3.61 -4.35
CA GLU A 47 -9.67 -2.39 -4.38
C GLU A 47 -8.31 -2.61 -5.06
N THR A 48 -7.64 -3.75 -4.81
CA THR A 48 -6.39 -4.07 -5.52
C THR A 48 -6.59 -4.16 -7.03
N ASP A 49 -7.68 -4.78 -7.49
CA ASP A 49 -8.00 -4.86 -8.92
C ASP A 49 -8.32 -3.46 -9.50
N GLU A 50 -9.19 -2.68 -8.85
CA GLU A 50 -9.56 -1.33 -9.28
C GLU A 50 -8.35 -0.38 -9.37
N GLU A 51 -7.43 -0.46 -8.40
CA GLU A 51 -6.30 0.44 -8.27
C GLU A 51 -5.08 0.02 -9.11
N THR A 52 -4.93 -1.27 -9.41
CA THR A 52 -3.69 -1.81 -10.00
C THR A 52 -3.89 -2.78 -11.16
N GLY A 53 -5.13 -3.20 -11.44
CA GLY A 53 -5.47 -4.21 -12.45
C GLY A 53 -5.04 -5.63 -12.09
N ILE A 54 -4.67 -5.88 -10.83
CA ILE A 54 -4.24 -7.19 -10.34
C ILE A 54 -5.42 -7.88 -9.68
N ALA A 55 -5.90 -8.94 -10.32
CA ALA A 55 -6.89 -9.84 -9.73
C ALA A 55 -6.20 -10.83 -8.80
N LEU A 56 -6.55 -10.77 -7.52
CA LEU A 56 -6.11 -11.71 -6.49
C LEU A 56 -7.08 -12.89 -6.36
N GLY A 57 -6.55 -14.10 -6.20
CA GLY A 57 -7.31 -15.32 -5.91
C GLY A 57 -7.99 -15.31 -4.54
N GLU A 58 -8.71 -16.38 -4.23
CA GLU A 58 -9.38 -16.55 -2.93
C GLU A 58 -8.46 -17.27 -1.95
N GLU A 59 -8.61 -18.58 -1.82
CA GLU A 59 -7.87 -19.37 -0.84
C GLU A 59 -6.44 -19.69 -1.30
N GLU A 60 -6.19 -19.68 -2.61
CA GLU A 60 -4.90 -20.07 -3.17
C GLU A 60 -3.81 -19.01 -2.98
N ASP A 61 -4.20 -17.74 -2.98
CA ASP A 61 -3.30 -16.59 -2.86
C ASP A 61 -3.31 -15.99 -1.45
N LEU A 62 -4.39 -16.17 -0.69
CA LEU A 62 -4.53 -15.57 0.64
C LEU A 62 -3.71 -16.32 1.70
N VAL A 63 -2.79 -15.60 2.34
CA VAL A 63 -2.07 -16.10 3.52
C VAL A 63 -2.87 -15.83 4.79
N GLY A 64 -3.46 -14.63 4.90
CA GLY A 64 -4.30 -14.26 6.05
C GLY A 64 -4.37 -12.76 6.32
N ALA A 65 -5.10 -12.41 7.36
CA ALA A 65 -5.16 -11.05 7.91
C ALA A 65 -3.99 -10.80 8.89
N LEU A 66 -3.51 -9.56 8.92
CA LEU A 66 -2.60 -9.05 9.94
C LEU A 66 -3.38 -8.25 10.98
N ASP A 67 -2.71 -7.91 12.08
CA ASP A 67 -3.31 -7.12 13.16
C ASP A 67 -3.85 -5.78 12.66
N ASP A 68 -5.00 -5.40 13.23
CA ASP A 68 -5.64 -4.12 12.98
C ASP A 68 -4.71 -2.95 13.33
N VAL A 69 -4.70 -1.94 12.46
CA VAL A 69 -3.98 -0.70 12.68
C VAL A 69 -4.91 0.49 12.60
N THR A 70 -4.70 1.46 13.49
CA THR A 70 -5.47 2.69 13.58
C THR A 70 -4.53 3.89 13.41
N PRO A 71 -4.88 4.92 12.63
CA PRO A 71 -4.09 6.15 12.56
C PRO A 71 -3.90 6.76 13.95
N ARG A 72 -2.66 7.09 14.32
CA ARG A 72 -2.33 7.62 15.66
C ARG A 72 -2.49 9.14 15.78
N ALA A 73 -2.63 9.84 14.66
CA ALA A 73 -2.65 11.30 14.67
C ALA A 73 -4.07 11.83 14.96
N PRO A 74 -4.23 12.75 15.93
CA PRO A 74 -5.56 13.15 16.44
C PRO A 74 -6.41 13.95 15.45
N PHE A 75 -5.80 14.51 14.40
CA PHE A 75 -6.49 15.24 13.34
C PHE A 75 -6.93 14.34 12.17
N LEU A 76 -6.54 13.05 12.18
CA LEU A 76 -7.02 12.09 11.20
C LEU A 76 -8.35 11.50 11.67
N PRO A 77 -9.26 11.17 10.74
CA PRO A 77 -10.53 10.55 11.11
C PRO A 77 -10.30 9.18 11.75
N PRO A 78 -11.13 8.77 12.72
CA PRO A 78 -11.03 7.45 13.33
C PRO A 78 -11.39 6.39 12.29
N LEU A 79 -10.49 5.44 12.08
CA LEU A 79 -10.72 4.27 11.24
C LEU A 79 -9.85 3.11 11.70
N VAL A 80 -10.30 1.89 11.42
CA VAL A 80 -9.53 0.66 11.61
C VAL A 80 -9.18 0.13 10.22
N VAL A 81 -7.90 -0.20 10.02
CA VAL A 81 -7.41 -0.88 8.82
C VAL A 81 -7.00 -2.30 9.20
N THR A 82 -7.58 -3.29 8.53
CA THR A 82 -7.15 -4.69 8.63
C THR A 82 -6.33 -5.04 7.37
N PRO A 83 -4.99 -5.17 7.46
CA PRO A 83 -4.18 -5.53 6.30
C PRO A 83 -4.35 -7.01 5.96
N TYR A 84 -4.40 -7.35 4.68
CA TYR A 84 -4.41 -8.72 4.20
C TYR A 84 -3.15 -9.02 3.40
N LEU A 85 -2.53 -10.18 3.66
CA LEU A 85 -1.37 -10.65 2.92
C LEU A 85 -1.79 -11.67 1.87
N TYR A 86 -1.56 -11.32 0.61
CA TYR A 86 -1.69 -12.22 -0.54
C TYR A 86 -0.32 -12.51 -1.14
N VAL A 87 -0.08 -13.76 -1.52
CA VAL A 87 1.16 -14.21 -2.18
C VAL A 87 0.82 -14.75 -3.56
N VAL A 88 1.17 -13.97 -4.57
CA VAL A 88 0.98 -14.33 -5.98
C VAL A 88 2.30 -14.77 -6.60
N ARG A 89 2.25 -15.74 -7.52
CA ARG A 89 3.43 -16.23 -8.24
C ARG A 89 3.53 -15.60 -9.62
N GLY A 90 4.76 -15.29 -10.02
CA GLY A 90 5.07 -14.74 -11.34
C GLY A 90 5.23 -13.22 -11.32
N ARG A 91 5.53 -12.66 -12.49
CA ARG A 91 5.73 -11.22 -12.67
C ARG A 91 4.43 -10.59 -13.15
N LEU A 92 3.65 -10.06 -12.22
CA LEU A 92 2.43 -9.33 -12.54
C LEU A 92 2.76 -7.90 -12.96
N GLU A 93 2.16 -7.44 -14.06
CA GLU A 93 2.23 -6.04 -14.46
C GLU A 93 1.14 -5.25 -13.73
N ALA A 94 1.55 -4.34 -12.84
CA ALA A 94 0.62 -3.40 -12.20
C ALA A 94 0.40 -2.19 -13.11
N ARG A 95 -0.86 -1.75 -13.22
CA ARG A 95 -1.24 -0.56 -14.01
C ARG A 95 -2.07 0.37 -13.13
N PRO A 96 -1.69 1.64 -12.99
CA PRO A 96 -2.39 2.57 -12.10
C PRO A 96 -3.83 2.80 -12.57
N GLY A 97 -4.79 2.57 -11.67
CA GLY A 97 -6.20 2.85 -11.87
C GLY A 97 -6.56 4.35 -11.77
N PRO A 98 -7.86 4.70 -11.80
CA PRO A 98 -8.31 6.10 -11.81
C PRO A 98 -7.83 6.92 -10.61
N GLU A 99 -7.67 6.29 -9.45
CA GLU A 99 -7.31 6.94 -8.17
C GLU A 99 -5.80 6.96 -7.90
N VAL A 100 -5.03 6.22 -8.71
CA VAL A 100 -3.61 5.94 -8.48
C VAL A 100 -2.75 6.70 -9.48
N GLU A 101 -1.73 7.40 -8.97
CA GLU A 101 -0.72 8.08 -9.78
C GLU A 101 0.35 7.11 -10.26
N LEU A 102 0.78 6.19 -9.39
CA LEU A 102 1.83 5.20 -9.65
C LEU A 102 1.49 3.88 -8.98
N ALA A 103 1.70 2.77 -9.67
CA ALA A 103 1.73 1.43 -9.08
C ALA A 103 3.11 0.82 -9.31
N VAL A 104 3.79 0.35 -8.26
CA VAL A 104 5.19 -0.08 -8.32
C VAL A 104 5.45 -1.30 -7.43
N TRP A 105 6.26 -2.23 -7.93
CA TRP A 105 6.78 -3.35 -7.16
C TRP A 105 8.11 -2.98 -6.51
N LEU A 106 8.17 -3.04 -5.18
CA LEU A 106 9.38 -2.84 -4.40
C LEU A 106 9.91 -4.19 -3.92
N ARG A 107 11.21 -4.50 -4.12
CA ARG A 107 11.76 -5.74 -3.53
C ARG A 107 11.88 -5.59 -2.02
N VAL A 108 11.56 -6.65 -1.29
CA VAL A 108 11.58 -6.63 0.18
C VAL A 108 12.97 -6.27 0.71
N LYS A 109 14.06 -6.74 0.08
CA LYS A 109 15.41 -6.33 0.49
C LYS A 109 15.67 -4.83 0.41
N GLU A 110 14.99 -4.10 -0.49
CA GLU A 110 15.14 -2.65 -0.64
C GLU A 110 14.55 -1.91 0.57
N LEU A 111 13.60 -2.52 1.28
CA LEU A 111 13.12 -1.99 2.55
C LEU A 111 14.22 -1.90 3.60
N TYR A 112 15.24 -2.76 3.53
CA TYR A 112 16.31 -2.83 4.53
C TYR A 112 17.61 -2.16 4.05
N ASP A 113 17.64 -1.58 2.85
CA ASP A 113 18.85 -0.97 2.30
C ASP A 113 19.10 0.42 2.94
N PRO A 114 20.17 0.60 3.73
CA PRO A 114 20.47 1.88 4.37
C PRO A 114 20.76 2.99 3.34
N ARG A 115 21.17 2.63 2.12
CA ARG A 115 21.47 3.63 1.06
C ARG A 115 20.21 4.30 0.52
N LEU A 116 19.05 3.68 0.69
CA LEU A 116 17.75 4.21 0.28
C LEU A 116 17.08 5.04 1.39
N ARG A 117 17.66 5.09 2.59
CA ARG A 117 17.11 5.83 3.73
C ARG A 117 17.34 7.32 3.61
N ARG A 118 16.31 8.12 3.83
CA ARG A 118 16.42 9.58 3.89
C ARG A 118 15.60 10.11 5.07
N PRO A 119 16.05 11.19 5.74
CA PRO A 119 15.18 11.93 6.64
C PRO A 119 14.02 12.52 5.84
N PHE A 120 12.81 12.34 6.34
CA PHE A 120 11.59 12.92 5.79
C PHE A 120 10.89 13.75 6.85
N ARG A 121 10.72 15.04 6.56
CA ARG A 121 9.98 15.96 7.42
C ARG A 121 8.55 16.05 6.96
N LEU A 122 7.65 15.56 7.79
CA LEU A 122 6.21 15.69 7.57
C LEU A 122 5.67 16.87 8.36
N GLN A 123 5.08 17.82 7.64
CA GLN A 123 4.32 18.93 8.25
C GLN A 123 2.94 18.41 8.63
N LEU A 124 2.66 18.38 9.94
CA LEU A 124 1.35 18.06 10.49
C LEU A 124 0.70 19.35 11.04
N PRO A 125 -0.63 19.37 11.22
CA PRO A 125 -1.30 20.46 11.93
C PRO A 125 -0.65 20.67 13.32
N GLY A 126 -0.01 21.83 13.52
CA GLY A 126 0.62 22.21 14.79
C GLY A 126 1.91 21.48 15.16
N ALA A 127 2.50 20.65 14.28
CA ALA A 127 3.75 19.96 14.55
C ALA A 127 4.56 19.66 13.29
N ILE A 128 5.88 19.62 13.43
CA ILE A 128 6.77 18.98 12.45
C ILE A 128 7.23 17.66 13.08
N ARG A 129 7.19 16.58 12.29
CA ARG A 129 7.69 15.27 12.70
C ARG A 129 8.73 14.80 11.70
N ASP A 130 9.87 14.36 12.22
CA ASP A 130 10.89 13.67 11.46
C ASP A 130 10.58 12.17 11.42
N PHE A 131 10.64 11.62 10.22
CA PHE A 131 10.53 10.18 9.98
C PHE A 131 11.74 9.73 9.17
N GLU A 132 12.13 8.47 9.34
CA GLU A 132 12.95 7.82 8.32
C GLU A 132 12.06 7.39 7.16
N SER A 133 12.40 7.78 5.94
CA SER A 133 11.75 7.32 4.72
C SER A 133 12.66 6.40 3.91
N ILE A 134 12.07 5.73 2.93
CA ILE A 134 12.75 4.93 1.92
C ILE A 134 12.44 5.58 0.57
N VAL A 135 13.47 5.85 -0.22
CA VAL A 135 13.32 6.35 -1.58
C VAL A 135 13.12 5.17 -2.53
N ILE A 136 12.01 5.17 -3.26
CA ILE A 136 11.64 4.13 -4.21
C ILE A 136 11.72 4.75 -5.61
N GLY A 137 12.69 4.31 -6.42
CA GLY A 137 12.92 4.85 -7.75
C GLY A 137 13.18 6.37 -7.77
N ASP A 138 13.08 6.96 -8.97
CA ASP A 138 13.21 8.42 -9.19
C ASP A 138 11.85 9.13 -9.24
N TYR A 139 10.81 8.54 -8.61
CA TYR A 139 9.45 9.06 -8.65
C TYR A 139 9.30 10.22 -7.64
N THR A 140 9.76 11.42 -8.03
CA THR A 140 9.52 12.69 -7.31
C THR A 140 8.08 13.17 -7.50
#